data_AF-A0A5D0UQB6-F1
#
_entry.id   AF-A0A5D0UQB6-F1
#
_cell.length_a   1.000
_cell.length_b   1.000
_cell.length_c   1.000
_cell.angle_alpha   90.00
_cell.angle_beta   90.00
_cell.angle_gamma   90.00
#
_symmetry.space_group_name_H-M   'P 1'
#
loop_
_entity.id
_entity.type
_entity.pdbx_description
1 polymer ?
#
loop_
_entity_poly.entity_id
_entity_poly.type
_entity_poly.pdbx_seq_one_letter_code
_entity_poly.pdbx_strand_id
1 'polypeptide(L)'
;MVTFRVDEVTPAAEGLPTRPLRELFGDALVFGGNPALPVLAPDGVHPLLDAVGRAFADHCPLVLSPDAVWLTIAQGVAQHIRLHAEELRPRLVGHAGRKRLVVAVDGPMPQDAASWQDVVESFHKLLAAEVSDADVFECDFSTSTEVDRLAGRVVLLDAYSPYFSLWLVCVCGIPSITLTGTVQDWQKIRARVDAIAGFGLETWCRSLAPIADQFVRAASGEVDVAFWRRIYNPVDAYGGEVVTGWAARLYPYLRGEGVVDQLNPLLELPIDEPRDATADGRGFYRGAGIRTDQVPATLSRATVNVNDRVAGDNRAVALHAGLVGVAKDDDGGLRPVAGWYLAPAAVEIDDVIDRIVRDHETTPPQPTFMFDAPAEVVALYRRIGSATLFHTWRLLPATEHRRLYRGYEDRSLLAIIDLADGRSVCAALDNETQSTHWVLCRVQEVAAERSDEFDGRFRLVDEPADVPVYGTSLAQLLDAALDSDGHITHLETGRLNQLDRPMG
;
A
#
# COMPACT_ATOMS: atom_id res chain seq x y z
N MET A 1 -15.83 -20.64 -18.33
CA MET A 1 -16.18 -20.61 -16.89
C MET A 1 -16.14 -22.03 -16.35
N VAL A 2 -15.36 -22.26 -15.29
CA VAL A 2 -15.20 -23.55 -14.61
C VAL A 2 -15.14 -23.28 -13.10
N THR A 3 -15.77 -24.12 -12.29
CA THR A 3 -15.76 -24.04 -10.82
C THR A 3 -15.25 -25.36 -10.24
N PHE A 4 -14.36 -25.29 -9.25
CA PHE A 4 -13.78 -26.46 -8.59
C PHE A 4 -13.64 -26.22 -7.09
N ARG A 5 -13.64 -27.32 -6.30
CA ARG A 5 -13.34 -27.26 -4.87
C ARG A 5 -11.84 -27.18 -4.63
N VAL A 6 -11.46 -26.54 -3.51
CA VAL A 6 -10.06 -26.42 -3.09
C VAL A 6 -9.90 -27.01 -1.70
N ASP A 7 -10.33 -26.34 -0.64
CA ASP A 7 -10.23 -26.81 0.74
C ASP A 7 -11.55 -27.43 1.23
N GLU A 8 -11.45 -28.45 2.09
CA GLU A 8 -12.62 -29.10 2.71
C GLU A 8 -13.06 -28.31 3.95
N VAL A 9 -13.54 -27.07 3.71
CA VAL A 9 -14.09 -26.16 4.73
C VAL A 9 -15.58 -25.89 4.49
N THR A 10 -16.33 -25.64 5.55
CA THR A 10 -17.74 -25.26 5.45
C THR A 10 -17.84 -23.79 5.00
N PRO A 11 -18.53 -23.47 3.89
CA PRO A 11 -18.67 -22.08 3.46
C PRO A 11 -19.39 -21.22 4.51
N ALA A 12 -18.94 -19.98 4.71
CA ALA A 12 -19.54 -19.09 5.69
C ALA A 12 -21.03 -18.80 5.42
N ALA A 13 -21.83 -18.88 6.49
CA ALA A 13 -23.29 -18.69 6.42
C ALA A 13 -23.73 -17.21 6.54
N GLU A 14 -22.89 -16.35 7.14
CA GLU A 14 -23.20 -14.93 7.34
C GLU A 14 -22.63 -14.02 6.24
N GLY A 15 -23.27 -12.87 6.03
CA GLY A 15 -22.93 -11.95 4.96
C GLY A 15 -21.98 -10.84 5.39
N LEU A 16 -20.74 -10.86 4.92
CA LEU A 16 -19.84 -9.69 4.99
C LEU A 16 -20.54 -8.41 4.50
N PRO A 17 -20.42 -7.27 5.23
CA PRO A 17 -21.13 -6.04 4.91
C PRO A 17 -20.61 -5.38 3.63
N THR A 18 -21.53 -4.87 2.81
CA THR A 18 -21.23 -4.21 1.53
C THR A 18 -21.74 -2.76 1.49
N ARG A 19 -21.16 -1.95 0.60
CA ARG A 19 -21.63 -0.60 0.24
C ARG A 19 -21.58 -0.39 -1.29
N PRO A 20 -22.33 0.55 -1.86
CA PRO A 20 -22.25 0.90 -3.27
C PRO A 20 -20.85 1.41 -3.68
N LEU A 21 -20.30 0.86 -4.77
CA LEU A 21 -18.95 1.16 -5.27
C LEU A 21 -18.62 2.66 -5.43
N ARG A 22 -19.59 3.50 -5.82
CA ARG A 22 -19.40 4.97 -5.91
C ARG A 22 -18.96 5.62 -4.59
N GLU A 23 -19.32 5.04 -3.44
CA GLU A 23 -19.08 5.63 -2.12
C GLU A 23 -17.63 5.45 -1.65
N LEU A 24 -16.80 4.78 -2.46
CA LEU A 24 -15.34 4.73 -2.30
C LEU A 24 -14.62 5.88 -3.02
N PHE A 25 -15.31 6.64 -3.89
CA PHE A 25 -14.71 7.63 -4.80
C PHE A 25 -15.52 8.93 -4.85
N GLY A 26 -15.62 9.62 -3.71
CA GLY A 26 -16.46 10.82 -3.54
C GLY A 26 -16.16 11.97 -4.51
N ASP A 27 -14.89 12.15 -4.88
CA ASP A 27 -14.42 13.23 -5.76
C ASP A 27 -14.48 12.90 -7.27
N ALA A 28 -15.09 11.77 -7.64
CA ALA A 28 -15.18 11.33 -9.02
C ALA A 28 -16.18 12.17 -9.85
N LEU A 29 -15.66 12.91 -10.84
CA LEU A 29 -16.43 13.65 -11.83
C LEU A 29 -17.24 12.72 -12.77
N VAL A 30 -16.66 11.55 -13.09
CA VAL A 30 -17.25 10.50 -13.93
C VAL A 30 -16.77 9.16 -13.41
N PHE A 31 -17.68 8.19 -13.26
CA PHE A 31 -17.33 6.81 -12.87
C PHE A 31 -17.68 5.80 -13.98
N GLY A 32 -16.72 4.96 -14.35
CA GLY A 32 -16.83 3.92 -15.36
C GLY A 32 -16.95 2.53 -14.74
N GLY A 33 -18.15 1.97 -14.78
CA GLY A 33 -18.50 0.66 -14.22
C GLY A 33 -19.96 0.63 -13.80
N ASN A 34 -20.31 -0.23 -12.83
CA ASN A 34 -21.60 -0.15 -12.13
C ASN A 34 -21.41 0.60 -10.80
N PRO A 35 -21.79 1.89 -10.68
CA PRO A 35 -21.61 2.68 -9.45
C PRO A 35 -22.51 2.23 -8.28
N ALA A 36 -23.51 1.37 -8.55
CA ALA A 36 -24.39 0.78 -7.55
C ALA A 36 -24.01 -0.66 -7.17
N LEU A 37 -22.90 -1.20 -7.71
CA LEU A 37 -22.43 -2.53 -7.37
C LEU A 37 -22.09 -2.63 -5.88
N PRO A 38 -22.62 -3.62 -5.14
CA PRO A 38 -22.22 -3.87 -3.75
C PRO A 38 -20.78 -4.38 -3.71
N VAL A 39 -19.92 -3.64 -3.00
CA VAL A 39 -18.53 -4.02 -2.74
C VAL A 39 -18.25 -4.00 -1.24
N LEU A 40 -17.27 -4.80 -0.81
CA LEU A 40 -16.77 -4.77 0.56
C LEU A 40 -16.16 -3.39 0.88
N ALA A 41 -16.13 -3.03 2.16
CA ALA A 41 -15.39 -1.85 2.61
C ALA A 41 -13.88 -2.12 2.49
N PRO A 42 -13.11 -1.32 1.73
CA PRO A 42 -11.68 -1.53 1.60
C PRO A 42 -10.95 -1.16 2.89
N ASP A 43 -9.94 -1.96 3.24
CA ASP A 43 -9.04 -1.77 4.39
C ASP A 43 -7.62 -1.32 4.00
N GLY A 44 -7.41 -1.07 2.70
CA GLY A 44 -6.12 -0.68 2.12
C GLY A 44 -5.35 -1.81 1.44
N VAL A 45 -5.82 -3.06 1.52
CA VAL A 45 -5.24 -4.20 0.79
C VAL A 45 -5.62 -4.16 -0.70
N HIS A 46 -4.70 -4.56 -1.58
CA HIS A 46 -4.97 -4.61 -3.02
C HIS A 46 -6.12 -5.58 -3.35
N PRO A 47 -7.16 -5.20 -4.11
CA PRO A 47 -8.42 -5.95 -4.18
C PRO A 47 -8.33 -7.42 -4.62
N LEU A 48 -7.33 -7.82 -5.43
CA LEU A 48 -7.13 -9.24 -5.73
C LEU A 48 -6.61 -10.02 -4.52
N LEU A 49 -5.69 -9.44 -3.74
CA LEU A 49 -5.19 -10.08 -2.52
C LEU A 49 -6.23 -10.04 -1.40
N ASP A 50 -7.03 -8.97 -1.32
CA ASP A 50 -8.16 -8.84 -0.40
C ASP A 50 -9.18 -9.97 -0.60
N ALA A 51 -9.66 -10.16 -1.83
CA ALA A 51 -10.62 -11.22 -2.15
C ALA A 51 -10.06 -12.62 -1.83
N VAL A 52 -8.77 -12.88 -2.12
CA VAL A 52 -8.12 -14.16 -1.80
C VAL A 52 -7.96 -14.35 -0.28
N GLY A 53 -7.55 -13.31 0.44
CA GLY A 53 -7.34 -13.35 1.89
C GLY A 53 -8.64 -13.56 2.66
N ARG A 54 -9.71 -12.83 2.31
CA ARG A 54 -11.05 -13.03 2.88
C ARG A 54 -11.65 -14.37 2.48
N ALA A 55 -11.49 -14.81 1.23
CA ALA A 55 -11.93 -16.15 0.83
C ALA A 55 -11.29 -17.26 1.67
N PHE A 56 -10.03 -17.08 2.07
CA PHE A 56 -9.27 -18.03 2.89
C PHE A 56 -9.58 -17.94 4.39
N ALA A 57 -9.73 -16.72 4.93
CA ALA A 57 -10.01 -16.49 6.35
C ALA A 57 -11.49 -16.72 6.69
N ASP A 58 -12.40 -16.16 5.88
CA ASP A 58 -13.85 -16.16 6.07
C ASP A 58 -14.53 -17.34 5.32
N HIS A 59 -13.77 -18.35 4.89
CA HIS A 59 -14.22 -19.53 4.12
C HIS A 59 -15.22 -19.18 2.98
N CYS A 60 -15.00 -18.07 2.26
CA CYS A 60 -15.90 -17.64 1.17
C CYS A 60 -15.44 -18.22 -0.18
N PRO A 61 -16.35 -18.55 -1.12
CA PRO A 61 -15.97 -18.87 -2.49
C PRO A 61 -15.22 -17.72 -3.16
N LEU A 62 -14.26 -18.03 -4.04
CA LEU A 62 -13.45 -17.03 -4.76
C LEU A 62 -13.76 -17.04 -6.25
N VAL A 63 -13.99 -15.87 -6.85
CA VAL A 63 -14.25 -15.72 -8.30
C VAL A 63 -13.13 -14.90 -8.95
N LEU A 64 -12.39 -15.52 -9.86
CA LEU A 64 -11.30 -14.88 -10.60
C LEU A 64 -11.67 -14.69 -12.08
N SER A 65 -11.26 -13.56 -12.65
CA SER A 65 -11.40 -13.26 -14.07
C SER A 65 -10.04 -13.06 -14.75
N PRO A 66 -9.94 -13.33 -16.07
CA PRO A 66 -8.75 -13.02 -16.84
C PRO A 66 -8.33 -11.55 -16.65
N ASP A 67 -9.29 -10.62 -16.66
CA ASP A 67 -9.02 -9.20 -16.51
C ASP A 67 -8.52 -8.83 -15.11
N ALA A 68 -9.04 -9.45 -14.04
CA ALA A 68 -8.56 -9.19 -12.68
C ALA A 68 -7.10 -9.62 -12.48
N VAL A 69 -6.76 -10.82 -12.95
CA VAL A 69 -5.38 -11.35 -12.90
C VAL A 69 -4.46 -10.55 -13.82
N TRP A 70 -4.92 -10.21 -15.04
CA TRP A 70 -4.10 -9.45 -15.99
C TRP A 70 -3.89 -8.00 -15.58
N LEU A 71 -4.88 -7.29 -15.03
CA LEU A 71 -4.72 -5.92 -14.52
C LEU A 71 -3.71 -5.88 -13.37
N THR A 72 -3.75 -6.85 -12.46
CA THR A 72 -2.77 -6.98 -11.38
C THR A 72 -1.34 -7.08 -11.92
N ILE A 73 -1.12 -7.94 -12.93
CA ILE A 73 0.19 -8.08 -13.60
C ILE A 73 0.55 -6.80 -14.38
N ALA A 74 -0.40 -6.18 -15.09
CA ALA A 74 -0.15 -4.96 -15.86
C ALA A 74 0.22 -3.76 -14.95
N GLN A 75 -0.39 -3.63 -13.77
CA GLN A 75 -0.02 -2.64 -12.76
C GLN A 75 1.40 -2.87 -12.22
N GLY A 76 1.80 -4.14 -12.03
CA GLY A 76 3.18 -4.50 -11.68
C GLY A 76 4.20 -4.12 -12.76
N VAL A 77 3.89 -4.34 -14.04
CA VAL A 77 4.73 -3.88 -15.18
C VAL A 77 4.78 -2.35 -15.24
N ALA A 78 3.66 -1.66 -15.05
CA ALA A 78 3.61 -0.19 -15.04
C ALA A 78 4.48 0.40 -13.92
N GLN A 79 4.45 -0.18 -12.71
CA GLN A 79 5.30 0.26 -11.61
C GLN A 79 6.78 -0.02 -11.88
N HIS A 80 7.14 -1.17 -12.48
CA HIS A 80 8.50 -1.43 -12.94
C HIS A 80 9.03 -0.34 -13.89
N ILE A 81 8.23 0.00 -14.92
CA ILE A 81 8.60 1.00 -15.92
C ILE A 81 8.77 2.40 -15.30
N ARG A 82 7.97 2.75 -14.29
CA ARG A 82 8.13 4.02 -13.54
C ARG A 82 9.41 4.05 -12.70
N LEU A 83 9.66 3.01 -11.90
CA LEU A 83 10.85 2.93 -11.04
C LEU A 83 12.15 2.96 -11.84
N HIS A 84 12.17 2.27 -12.99
CA HIS A 84 13.36 2.09 -13.83
C HIS A 84 13.33 2.97 -15.09
N ALA A 85 12.57 4.08 -15.11
CA ALA A 85 12.36 4.90 -16.30
C ALA A 85 13.66 5.36 -16.99
N GLU A 86 14.63 5.84 -16.20
CA GLU A 86 15.96 6.25 -16.66
C GLU A 86 16.97 5.09 -16.76
N GLU A 87 16.67 3.91 -16.22
CA GLU A 87 17.54 2.71 -16.31
C GLU A 87 17.20 1.83 -17.51
N LEU A 88 15.93 1.80 -17.92
CA LEU A 88 15.45 1.17 -19.15
C LEU A 88 15.85 2.00 -20.38
N ARG A 89 16.02 3.32 -20.23
CA ARG A 89 16.49 4.25 -21.27
C ARG A 89 17.89 3.88 -21.82
N PRO A 90 18.84 3.36 -21.00
CA PRO A 90 20.00 2.61 -21.45
C PRO A 90 19.98 1.15 -20.94
N ARG A 91 18.83 0.43 -20.96
CA ARG A 91 18.86 -1.05 -21.09
C ARG A 91 18.23 -1.67 -22.34
N LEU A 92 18.82 -1.59 -23.54
CA LEU A 92 19.93 -0.75 -24.04
C LEU A 92 21.33 -0.85 -23.31
N VAL A 93 21.58 -1.94 -22.54
CA VAL A 93 22.74 -2.45 -21.68
C VAL A 93 23.55 -1.56 -20.69
N GLY A 94 23.88 -1.91 -19.40
CA GLY A 94 23.22 -2.73 -18.33
C GLY A 94 24.05 -3.76 -17.46
N HIS A 95 24.27 -3.56 -16.13
CA HIS A 95 24.78 -4.57 -15.11
C HIS A 95 24.58 -4.16 -13.59
N ALA A 96 24.69 -5.06 -12.56
CA ALA A 96 23.86 -4.97 -11.28
C ALA A 96 24.34 -5.58 -9.90
N GLY A 97 23.57 -5.30 -8.78
CA GLY A 97 23.35 -6.13 -7.53
C GLY A 97 23.54 -5.46 -6.11
N ARG A 98 23.04 -5.90 -4.90
CA ARG A 98 21.92 -6.80 -4.40
C ARG A 98 21.84 -6.91 -2.80
N LYS A 99 20.64 -7.16 -2.15
CA LYS A 99 20.32 -7.57 -0.71
C LYS A 99 20.34 -6.50 0.46
N ARG A 100 19.82 -6.68 1.73
CA ARG A 100 18.64 -7.34 2.43
C ARG A 100 18.75 -7.24 4.02
N LEU A 101 17.64 -7.20 4.83
CA LEU A 101 17.37 -7.69 6.26
C LEU A 101 16.59 -6.65 7.18
N VAL A 102 15.93 -6.90 8.37
CA VAL A 102 15.08 -8.00 8.98
C VAL A 102 14.48 -7.65 10.41
N VAL A 103 13.40 -8.33 10.88
CA VAL A 103 12.80 -8.49 12.29
C VAL A 103 11.94 -7.34 12.94
N ALA A 104 10.87 -7.55 13.76
CA ALA A 104 9.69 -8.49 13.86
C ALA A 104 8.75 -8.20 15.09
N VAL A 105 7.53 -8.81 15.15
CA VAL A 105 6.57 -9.10 16.30
C VAL A 105 5.13 -8.52 16.17
N ASP A 106 4.08 -9.34 16.42
CA ASP A 106 2.64 -9.05 16.22
C ASP A 106 1.65 -9.76 17.25
N GLY A 107 0.32 -9.78 17.01
CA GLY A 107 -0.77 -9.63 18.05
C GLY A 107 -1.72 -10.80 18.54
N PRO A 108 -3.06 -10.57 18.77
CA PRO A 108 -3.83 -11.13 19.93
C PRO A 108 -4.89 -12.27 19.70
N MET A 109 -5.72 -12.58 20.73
CA MET A 109 -6.41 -13.87 21.01
C MET A 109 -7.98 -13.80 21.20
N PRO A 110 -8.76 -14.90 21.04
CA PRO A 110 -10.25 -14.94 21.18
C PRO A 110 -10.84 -14.69 22.58
N GLN A 111 -12.17 -14.43 22.66
CA GLN A 111 -12.77 -13.64 23.77
C GLN A 111 -14.12 -14.10 24.38
N ASP A 112 -14.81 -15.15 23.92
CA ASP A 112 -16.12 -15.56 24.50
C ASP A 112 -16.12 -16.99 25.10
N ALA A 113 -17.04 -17.24 26.03
CA ALA A 113 -17.08 -18.47 26.82
C ALA A 113 -17.62 -19.69 26.06
N ALA A 114 -18.53 -19.52 25.10
CA ALA A 114 -19.12 -20.65 24.36
C ALA A 114 -18.07 -21.27 23.44
N SER A 115 -17.29 -20.43 22.76
CA SER A 115 -16.16 -20.82 21.91
C SER A 115 -15.08 -21.65 22.64
N TRP A 116 -14.97 -21.55 23.98
CA TRP A 116 -14.06 -22.38 24.78
C TRP A 116 -14.64 -23.74 25.18
N GLN A 117 -15.97 -23.95 25.17
CA GLN A 117 -16.58 -25.21 25.62
C GLN A 117 -16.31 -26.34 24.60
N ASP A 118 -16.56 -26.09 23.31
CA ASP A 118 -16.36 -27.07 22.23
C ASP A 118 -14.88 -27.45 22.03
N VAL A 119 -13.97 -26.52 22.32
CA VAL A 119 -12.51 -26.73 22.31
C VAL A 119 -12.11 -27.73 23.41
N VAL A 120 -12.53 -27.50 24.65
CA VAL A 120 -12.24 -28.42 25.78
C VAL A 120 -12.85 -29.80 25.55
N GLU A 121 -14.08 -29.85 25.05
CA GLU A 121 -14.80 -31.09 24.76
C GLU A 121 -14.11 -31.94 23.67
N SER A 122 -13.44 -31.29 22.72
CA SER A 122 -12.66 -31.93 21.67
C SER A 122 -11.33 -32.50 22.20
N PHE A 123 -10.64 -31.79 23.10
CA PHE A 123 -9.42 -32.31 23.74
C PHE A 123 -9.70 -33.49 24.68
N HIS A 124 -10.79 -33.46 25.46
CA HIS A 124 -11.17 -34.54 26.36
C HIS A 124 -11.28 -35.90 25.64
N LYS A 125 -12.00 -35.94 24.51
CA LYS A 125 -12.25 -37.19 23.75
C LYS A 125 -10.99 -37.81 23.17
N LEU A 126 -9.96 -37.01 22.90
CA LEU A 126 -8.67 -37.49 22.43
C LEU A 126 -7.82 -38.04 23.59
N LEU A 127 -7.80 -37.36 24.75
CA LEU A 127 -7.10 -37.84 25.93
C LEU A 127 -7.72 -39.12 26.50
N ALA A 128 -9.06 -39.20 26.57
CA ALA A 128 -9.79 -40.36 27.10
C ALA A 128 -9.64 -41.64 26.26
N ALA A 129 -9.13 -41.54 25.02
CA ALA A 129 -8.79 -42.71 24.19
C ALA A 129 -7.40 -43.28 24.50
N GLU A 130 -6.50 -42.49 25.11
CA GLU A 130 -5.08 -42.81 25.32
C GLU A 130 -4.74 -43.13 26.79
N VAL A 131 -5.70 -43.00 27.73
CA VAL A 131 -5.51 -43.26 29.17
C VAL A 131 -6.58 -44.21 29.72
N SER A 132 -6.18 -45.15 30.58
CA SER A 132 -7.04 -46.24 31.07
C SER A 132 -8.10 -45.84 32.09
N ASP A 133 -8.00 -44.64 32.67
CA ASP A 133 -8.70 -44.25 33.89
C ASP A 133 -9.43 -42.89 33.75
N ALA A 134 -9.74 -42.47 32.52
CA ALA A 134 -10.35 -41.16 32.22
C ALA A 134 -11.67 -40.92 32.97
N ASP A 135 -12.52 -41.95 33.09
CA ASP A 135 -13.82 -41.91 33.76
C ASP A 135 -13.75 -41.47 35.24
N VAL A 136 -12.57 -41.56 35.88
CA VAL A 136 -12.34 -41.14 37.27
C VAL A 136 -12.52 -39.62 37.47
N PHE A 137 -12.43 -38.84 36.39
CA PHE A 137 -12.53 -37.37 36.40
C PHE A 137 -13.88 -36.84 35.87
N GLU A 138 -14.74 -37.71 35.35
CA GLU A 138 -16.02 -37.32 34.78
C GLU A 138 -17.04 -37.00 35.89
N CYS A 139 -17.73 -35.86 35.78
CA CYS A 139 -18.69 -35.42 36.78
C CYS A 139 -20.12 -35.86 36.43
N ASP A 140 -20.41 -37.15 36.56
CA ASP A 140 -21.67 -37.78 36.15
C ASP A 140 -22.80 -37.76 37.22
N PHE A 141 -22.51 -37.25 38.42
CA PHE A 141 -23.40 -37.27 39.59
C PHE A 141 -24.81 -36.69 39.33
N SER A 142 -25.77 -37.11 40.17
CA SER A 142 -27.19 -36.72 40.08
C SER A 142 -27.49 -35.23 40.26
N THR A 143 -26.49 -34.43 40.62
CA THR A 143 -26.55 -32.96 40.72
C THR A 143 -25.80 -32.23 39.61
N SER A 144 -25.05 -32.92 38.76
CA SER A 144 -24.14 -32.30 37.79
C SER A 144 -24.87 -31.66 36.61
N THR A 145 -24.51 -30.42 36.32
CA THR A 145 -24.87 -29.68 35.10
C THR A 145 -23.82 -29.85 34.00
N GLU A 146 -24.09 -29.31 32.81
CA GLU A 146 -23.10 -29.28 31.71
C GLU A 146 -21.82 -28.50 32.09
N VAL A 147 -21.92 -27.50 32.97
CA VAL A 147 -20.76 -26.76 33.46
C VAL A 147 -19.90 -27.61 34.39
N ASP A 148 -20.53 -28.41 35.26
CA ASP A 148 -19.81 -29.32 36.17
C ASP A 148 -19.13 -30.45 35.40
N ARG A 149 -19.79 -31.00 34.36
CA ARG A 149 -19.20 -31.96 33.42
C ARG A 149 -17.97 -31.35 32.73
N LEU A 150 -18.12 -30.19 32.10
CA LEU A 150 -17.01 -29.52 31.42
C LEU A 150 -15.85 -29.21 32.37
N ALA A 151 -16.13 -28.79 33.61
CA ALA A 151 -15.10 -28.54 34.62
C ALA A 151 -14.31 -29.81 34.96
N GLY A 152 -14.97 -30.96 35.18
CA GLY A 152 -14.30 -32.26 35.36
C GLY A 152 -13.39 -32.62 34.18
N ARG A 153 -13.86 -32.36 32.95
CA ARG A 153 -13.09 -32.59 31.71
C ARG A 153 -11.87 -31.67 31.57
N VAL A 154 -11.92 -30.43 32.07
CA VAL A 154 -10.72 -29.57 32.20
C VAL A 154 -9.73 -30.13 33.24
N VAL A 155 -10.22 -30.64 34.38
CA VAL A 155 -9.34 -31.22 35.42
C VAL A 155 -8.64 -32.49 34.94
N LEU A 156 -9.28 -33.32 34.10
CA LEU A 156 -8.61 -34.42 33.40
C LEU A 156 -7.46 -33.91 32.52
N LEU A 157 -7.69 -32.87 31.72
CA LEU A 157 -6.69 -32.28 30.83
C LEU A 157 -5.50 -31.67 31.60
N ASP A 158 -5.75 -31.03 32.75
CA ASP A 158 -4.71 -30.52 33.65
C ASP A 158 -3.87 -31.66 34.25
N ALA A 159 -4.51 -32.69 34.79
CA ALA A 159 -3.84 -33.83 35.44
C ALA A 159 -2.89 -34.59 34.51
N TYR A 160 -3.18 -34.65 33.20
CA TYR A 160 -2.34 -35.30 32.20
C TYR A 160 -1.48 -34.33 31.37
N SER A 161 -1.57 -33.01 31.61
CA SER A 161 -0.73 -31.99 30.95
C SER A 161 0.80 -32.18 31.07
N PRO A 162 1.36 -32.86 32.10
CA PRO A 162 2.80 -33.17 32.13
C PRO A 162 3.25 -34.21 31.08
N TYR A 163 2.29 -34.93 30.47
CA TYR A 163 2.54 -36.04 29.55
C TYR A 163 2.12 -35.74 28.10
N PHE A 164 1.15 -34.84 27.90
CA PHE A 164 0.62 -34.49 26.59
C PHE A 164 0.65 -32.97 26.35
N SER A 165 1.16 -32.54 25.19
CA SER A 165 1.11 -31.13 24.78
C SER A 165 -0.17 -30.84 23.99
N LEU A 166 -1.08 -30.08 24.57
CA LEU A 166 -2.34 -29.67 23.93
C LEU A 166 -2.09 -28.50 22.97
N TRP A 167 -2.35 -28.70 21.68
CA TRP A 167 -2.20 -27.68 20.63
C TRP A 167 -3.54 -27.43 19.95
N LEU A 168 -3.95 -26.16 19.89
CA LEU A 168 -5.09 -25.71 19.09
C LEU A 168 -4.59 -25.29 17.70
N VAL A 169 -5.22 -25.80 16.63
CA VAL A 169 -4.95 -25.39 15.25
C VAL A 169 -6.24 -24.91 14.60
N CYS A 170 -6.31 -23.61 14.29
CA CYS A 170 -7.42 -23.03 13.54
C CYS A 170 -7.29 -23.37 12.05
N VAL A 171 -8.39 -23.80 11.41
CA VAL A 171 -8.39 -24.17 9.99
C VAL A 171 -8.91 -23.02 9.13
N CYS A 172 -8.05 -22.49 8.28
CA CYS A 172 -8.39 -21.53 7.22
C CYS A 172 -8.29 -22.23 5.85
N GLY A 173 -9.04 -21.76 4.86
CA GLY A 173 -9.12 -22.39 3.53
C GLY A 173 -10.18 -21.78 2.64
N ILE A 174 -10.08 -21.99 1.32
CA ILE A 174 -11.06 -21.54 0.32
C ILE A 174 -11.92 -22.74 -0.12
N PRO A 175 -13.25 -22.76 0.08
CA PRO A 175 -14.07 -23.93 -0.26
C PRO A 175 -14.10 -24.22 -1.77
N SER A 176 -14.15 -23.18 -2.61
CA SER A 176 -14.17 -23.32 -4.07
C SER A 176 -13.66 -22.08 -4.79
N ILE A 177 -13.15 -22.29 -6.00
CA ILE A 177 -12.70 -21.24 -6.93
C ILE A 177 -13.47 -21.36 -8.25
N THR A 178 -13.99 -20.24 -8.74
CA THR A 178 -14.60 -20.09 -10.06
C THR A 178 -13.69 -19.28 -10.97
N LEU A 179 -13.22 -19.89 -12.05
CA LEU A 179 -12.50 -19.19 -13.13
C LEU A 179 -13.48 -18.79 -14.22
N THR A 180 -13.61 -17.50 -14.47
CA THR A 180 -14.45 -16.95 -15.56
C THR A 180 -13.67 -16.85 -16.88
N GLY A 181 -14.29 -16.32 -17.94
CA GLY A 181 -13.69 -16.27 -19.29
C GLY A 181 -13.60 -17.62 -20.02
N THR A 182 -12.81 -17.66 -21.09
CA THR A 182 -12.51 -18.85 -21.91
C THR A 182 -11.06 -19.33 -21.72
N VAL A 183 -10.76 -20.57 -22.08
CA VAL A 183 -9.37 -21.12 -22.05
C VAL A 183 -8.43 -20.26 -22.89
N GLN A 184 -8.92 -19.74 -24.02
CA GLN A 184 -8.18 -18.87 -24.93
C GLN A 184 -7.81 -17.52 -24.27
N ASP A 185 -8.55 -17.05 -23.27
CA ASP A 185 -8.21 -15.81 -22.55
C ASP A 185 -7.06 -16.04 -21.57
N TRP A 186 -7.09 -17.16 -20.84
CA TRP A 186 -5.99 -17.59 -19.99
C TRP A 186 -4.72 -17.91 -20.81
N GLN A 187 -4.86 -18.47 -22.02
CA GLN A 187 -3.74 -18.65 -22.96
C GLN A 187 -3.15 -17.31 -23.44
N LYS A 188 -3.98 -16.28 -23.69
CA LYS A 188 -3.48 -14.92 -23.99
C LYS A 188 -2.69 -14.34 -22.82
N ILE A 189 -3.14 -14.54 -21.58
CA ILE A 189 -2.40 -14.14 -20.37
C ILE A 189 -1.06 -14.87 -20.30
N ARG A 190 -1.05 -16.20 -20.48
CA ARG A 190 0.17 -17.01 -20.47
C ARG A 190 1.21 -16.54 -21.51
N ALA A 191 0.78 -16.22 -22.72
CA ALA A 191 1.66 -15.68 -23.77
C ALA A 191 2.12 -14.24 -23.50
N ARG A 192 1.29 -13.41 -22.86
CA ARG A 192 1.69 -12.07 -22.40
C ARG A 192 2.70 -12.12 -21.26
N VAL A 193 2.63 -13.13 -20.38
CA VAL A 193 3.61 -13.35 -19.31
C VAL A 193 5.01 -13.58 -19.90
N ASP A 194 5.17 -14.41 -20.95
CA ASP A 194 6.49 -14.56 -21.61
C ASP A 194 7.01 -13.21 -22.15
N ALA A 195 6.12 -12.37 -22.66
CA ALA A 195 6.49 -11.07 -23.21
C ALA A 195 6.99 -10.06 -22.16
N ILE A 196 6.60 -10.17 -20.88
CA ILE A 196 7.06 -9.20 -19.85
C ILE A 196 8.56 -9.30 -19.58
N ALA A 197 9.17 -10.46 -19.85
CA ALA A 197 10.61 -10.66 -19.74
C ALA A 197 11.41 -9.64 -20.58
N GLY A 198 10.83 -9.16 -21.70
CA GLY A 198 11.42 -8.12 -22.55
C GLY A 198 11.59 -6.74 -21.89
N PHE A 199 11.00 -6.52 -20.71
CA PHE A 199 11.19 -5.30 -19.91
C PHE A 199 12.26 -5.43 -18.82
N GLY A 200 13.00 -6.55 -18.70
CA GLY A 200 13.93 -6.79 -17.59
C GLY A 200 13.27 -7.43 -16.35
N LEU A 201 12.14 -8.10 -16.56
CA LEU A 201 11.33 -8.76 -15.54
C LEU A 201 11.50 -10.29 -15.55
N GLU A 202 12.63 -10.82 -16.00
CA GLU A 202 12.84 -12.27 -16.22
C GLU A 202 12.66 -13.12 -14.95
N THR A 203 13.07 -12.60 -13.78
CA THR A 203 12.85 -13.26 -12.48
C THR A 203 11.36 -13.33 -12.13
N TRP A 204 10.59 -12.27 -12.40
CA TRP A 204 9.15 -12.27 -12.14
C TRP A 204 8.39 -13.13 -13.16
N CYS A 205 8.77 -13.07 -14.45
CA CYS A 205 8.27 -13.94 -15.51
C CYS A 205 8.44 -15.43 -15.15
N ARG A 206 9.60 -15.82 -14.58
CA ARG A 206 9.85 -17.20 -14.11
C ARG A 206 8.89 -17.64 -13.00
N SER A 207 8.48 -16.71 -12.14
CA SER A 207 7.52 -16.96 -11.05
C SER A 207 6.06 -16.99 -11.57
N LEU A 208 5.72 -16.12 -12.53
CA LEU A 208 4.37 -16.03 -13.12
C LEU A 208 4.04 -17.14 -14.14
N ALA A 209 5.02 -17.60 -14.92
CA ALA A 209 4.81 -18.63 -15.95
C ALA A 209 4.08 -19.89 -15.42
N PRO A 210 4.57 -20.60 -14.37
CA PRO A 210 3.87 -21.77 -13.84
C PRO A 210 2.50 -21.45 -13.23
N ILE A 211 2.30 -20.24 -12.68
CA ILE A 211 0.99 -19.79 -12.19
C ILE A 211 0.01 -19.68 -13.37
N ALA A 212 0.42 -19.01 -14.45
CA ALA A 212 -0.39 -18.85 -15.65
C ALA A 212 -0.65 -20.18 -16.38
N ASP A 213 0.29 -21.12 -16.36
CA ASP A 213 0.07 -22.49 -16.86
C ASP A 213 -1.01 -23.22 -16.05
N GLN A 214 -1.03 -23.07 -14.72
CA GLN A 214 -2.09 -23.64 -13.86
C GLN A 214 -3.46 -22.98 -14.08
N PHE A 215 -3.51 -21.67 -14.36
CA PHE A 215 -4.75 -21.02 -14.80
C PHE A 215 -5.29 -21.61 -16.11
N VAL A 216 -4.41 -21.86 -17.11
CA VAL A 216 -4.81 -22.50 -18.38
C VAL A 216 -5.34 -23.91 -18.16
N ARG A 217 -4.62 -24.75 -17.38
CA ARG A 217 -5.03 -26.13 -17.07
C ARG A 217 -6.36 -26.18 -16.33
N ALA A 218 -6.53 -25.37 -15.27
CA ALA A 218 -7.77 -25.33 -14.51
C ALA A 218 -8.96 -24.81 -15.36
N ALA A 219 -8.73 -23.84 -16.25
CA ALA A 219 -9.75 -23.35 -17.18
C ALA A 219 -10.16 -24.40 -18.24
N SER A 220 -9.28 -25.34 -18.60
CA SER A 220 -9.62 -26.50 -19.44
C SER A 220 -10.16 -27.71 -18.66
N GLY A 221 -10.32 -27.60 -17.33
CA GLY A 221 -10.86 -28.65 -16.46
C GLY A 221 -9.81 -29.58 -15.81
N GLU A 222 -8.52 -29.37 -16.09
CA GLU A 222 -7.42 -30.13 -15.48
C GLU A 222 -6.93 -29.45 -14.19
N VAL A 223 -7.73 -29.54 -13.13
CA VAL A 223 -7.48 -28.83 -11.87
C VAL A 223 -6.43 -29.52 -11.00
N ASP A 224 -5.31 -28.83 -10.78
CA ASP A 224 -4.24 -29.23 -9.86
C ASP A 224 -4.55 -28.78 -8.43
N VAL A 225 -5.44 -29.49 -7.74
CA VAL A 225 -5.96 -29.07 -6.41
C VAL A 225 -4.82 -28.82 -5.41
N ALA A 226 -3.73 -29.60 -5.47
CA ALA A 226 -2.56 -29.42 -4.60
C ALA A 226 -1.87 -28.07 -4.82
N PHE A 227 -1.79 -27.57 -6.06
CA PHE A 227 -1.34 -26.21 -6.36
C PHE A 227 -2.34 -25.14 -5.88
N TRP A 228 -3.64 -25.35 -6.11
CA TRP A 228 -4.66 -24.35 -5.75
C TRP A 228 -4.81 -24.16 -4.22
N ARG A 229 -4.58 -25.19 -3.40
CA ARG A 229 -4.50 -25.06 -1.92
C ARG A 229 -3.34 -24.17 -1.44
N ARG A 230 -2.33 -23.92 -2.28
CA ARG A 230 -1.17 -23.06 -1.98
C ARG A 230 -1.38 -21.61 -2.42
N ILE A 231 -2.62 -21.17 -2.67
CA ILE A 231 -2.92 -19.82 -3.16
C ILE A 231 -2.60 -18.71 -2.15
N TYR A 232 -2.94 -18.87 -0.87
CA TYR A 232 -2.78 -17.83 0.16
C TYR A 232 -1.75 -18.17 1.25
N ASN A 233 -2.08 -19.07 2.19
CA ASN A 233 -1.14 -19.51 3.25
C ASN A 233 -1.29 -21.04 3.47
N PRO A 234 -0.52 -21.88 2.78
CA PRO A 234 -0.61 -23.33 2.94
C PRO A 234 -0.09 -23.79 4.32
N VAL A 235 -0.69 -24.86 4.85
CA VAL A 235 -0.46 -25.38 6.22
C VAL A 235 1.01 -25.75 6.49
N ASP A 236 1.73 -26.22 5.48
CA ASP A 236 3.15 -26.62 5.54
C ASP A 236 4.13 -25.44 5.44
N ALA A 237 3.66 -24.22 5.21
CA ALA A 237 4.47 -23.00 5.27
C ALA A 237 3.65 -21.80 5.75
N TYR A 238 2.87 -22.00 6.82
CA TYR A 238 1.93 -20.99 7.31
C TYR A 238 2.67 -19.79 7.93
N GLY A 239 2.54 -18.62 7.30
CA GLY A 239 3.37 -17.44 7.59
C GLY A 239 2.93 -16.56 8.75
N GLY A 240 1.81 -16.85 9.42
CA GLY A 240 1.24 -15.94 10.41
C GLY A 240 0.81 -14.63 9.75
N GLU A 241 1.52 -13.53 10.02
CA GLU A 241 1.25 -12.21 9.43
C GLU A 241 1.66 -12.07 7.94
N VAL A 242 2.50 -12.98 7.41
CA VAL A 242 2.91 -12.94 5.99
C VAL A 242 2.15 -13.94 5.13
N VAL A 243 1.84 -13.52 3.90
CA VAL A 243 1.33 -14.36 2.81
C VAL A 243 2.51 -15.07 2.14
N THR A 244 2.51 -16.40 2.14
CA THR A 244 3.57 -17.25 1.57
C THR A 244 3.15 -17.96 0.28
N GLY A 245 1.84 -18.11 0.06
CA GLY A 245 1.25 -18.74 -1.11
C GLY A 245 1.40 -17.97 -2.41
N TRP A 246 1.11 -18.62 -3.53
CA TRP A 246 1.49 -18.11 -4.85
C TRP A 246 0.74 -16.85 -5.30
N ALA A 247 -0.41 -16.49 -4.70
CA ALA A 247 -1.07 -15.22 -5.00
C ALA A 247 -0.19 -14.00 -4.65
N ALA A 248 0.68 -14.13 -3.64
CA ALA A 248 1.66 -13.12 -3.29
C ALA A 248 2.69 -12.85 -4.41
N ARG A 249 2.91 -13.81 -5.31
CA ARG A 249 3.86 -13.69 -6.44
C ARG A 249 3.31 -12.89 -7.63
N LEU A 250 2.04 -12.48 -7.57
CA LEU A 250 1.41 -11.58 -8.55
C LEU A 250 1.89 -10.12 -8.42
N TYR A 251 2.69 -9.80 -7.40
CA TYR A 251 3.17 -8.45 -7.11
C TYR A 251 4.71 -8.40 -7.21
N PRO A 252 5.30 -7.61 -8.12
CA PRO A 252 6.76 -7.52 -8.27
C PRO A 252 7.41 -6.60 -7.24
N TYR A 253 6.69 -5.55 -6.84
CA TYR A 253 7.12 -4.50 -5.92
C TYR A 253 6.18 -4.37 -4.74
N LEU A 254 6.76 -4.01 -3.60
CA LEU A 254 6.14 -3.85 -2.29
C LEU A 254 6.47 -2.47 -1.72
N ARG A 255 5.65 -2.00 -0.78
CA ARG A 255 5.86 -0.73 -0.10
C ARG A 255 6.90 -0.85 1.03
N GLY A 256 7.85 0.08 1.06
CA GLY A 256 8.82 0.30 2.14
C GLY A 256 9.09 1.80 2.31
N GLU A 257 9.17 2.28 3.56
CA GLU A 257 9.44 3.71 3.89
C GLU A 257 8.57 4.73 3.11
N GLY A 258 7.32 4.34 2.81
CA GLY A 258 6.35 5.11 2.04
C GLY A 258 6.38 4.88 0.53
N VAL A 259 7.53 4.50 -0.04
CA VAL A 259 7.76 4.28 -1.48
C VAL A 259 7.38 2.83 -1.89
N VAL A 260 7.08 2.59 -3.17
CA VAL A 260 6.73 1.26 -3.70
C VAL A 260 7.83 0.77 -4.65
N ASP A 261 8.97 0.38 -4.08
CA ASP A 261 10.21 0.04 -4.79
C ASP A 261 10.85 -1.29 -4.30
N GLN A 262 10.35 -1.88 -3.22
CA GLN A 262 10.97 -3.07 -2.62
C GLN A 262 10.63 -4.32 -3.42
N LEU A 263 11.63 -5.01 -3.96
CA LEU A 263 11.44 -6.26 -4.72
C LEU A 263 10.83 -7.36 -3.84
N ASN A 264 9.78 -8.01 -4.33
CA ASN A 264 9.11 -9.10 -3.62
C ASN A 264 10.06 -10.30 -3.37
N PRO A 265 10.32 -10.69 -2.11
CA PRO A 265 11.32 -11.70 -1.78
C PRO A 265 10.94 -13.13 -2.22
N LEU A 266 9.67 -13.40 -2.51
CA LEU A 266 9.21 -14.71 -3.02
C LEU A 266 9.71 -14.99 -4.45
N LEU A 267 10.02 -13.95 -5.24
CA LEU A 267 10.35 -14.12 -6.67
C LEU A 267 11.71 -14.75 -6.94
N GLU A 268 12.59 -14.77 -5.93
CA GLU A 268 13.87 -15.50 -5.96
C GLU A 268 13.72 -16.98 -5.56
N LEU A 269 12.54 -17.41 -5.08
CA LEU A 269 12.26 -18.80 -4.69
C LEU A 269 11.56 -19.59 -5.82
N PRO A 270 11.80 -20.92 -5.92
CA PRO A 270 10.96 -21.85 -6.69
C PRO A 270 9.46 -21.66 -6.41
N ILE A 271 8.59 -21.96 -7.36
CA ILE A 271 7.14 -21.68 -7.26
C ILE A 271 6.44 -22.46 -6.13
N ASP A 272 6.93 -23.64 -5.80
CA ASP A 272 6.43 -24.52 -4.74
C ASP A 272 6.97 -24.16 -3.33
N GLU A 273 8.08 -23.42 -3.27
CA GLU A 273 8.67 -22.92 -2.02
C GLU A 273 7.97 -21.64 -1.51
N PRO A 274 7.90 -21.39 -0.19
CA PRO A 274 8.38 -22.26 0.89
C PRO A 274 7.52 -23.50 1.09
N ARG A 275 8.16 -24.65 1.38
CA ARG A 275 7.48 -25.94 1.53
C ARG A 275 7.96 -26.71 2.77
N ASP A 276 7.06 -27.48 3.39
CA ASP A 276 7.35 -28.42 4.49
C ASP A 276 8.08 -27.78 5.69
N ALA A 277 7.97 -26.45 5.84
CA ALA A 277 8.75 -25.59 6.73
C ALA A 277 8.05 -25.27 8.06
N THR A 278 6.76 -25.64 8.21
CA THR A 278 6.02 -25.68 9.48
C THR A 278 5.55 -27.12 9.81
N ALA A 279 6.03 -28.12 9.07
CA ALA A 279 5.59 -29.52 9.17
C ALA A 279 6.02 -30.26 10.45
N ASP A 280 6.89 -29.68 11.28
CA ASP A 280 7.28 -30.22 12.59
C ASP A 280 6.34 -29.80 13.74
N GLY A 281 5.36 -28.93 13.44
CA GLY A 281 4.38 -28.40 14.39
C GLY A 281 4.90 -27.27 15.29
N ARG A 282 6.13 -26.75 15.11
CA ARG A 282 6.77 -25.83 16.07
C ARG A 282 6.77 -24.36 15.60
N GLY A 283 5.57 -23.86 15.32
CA GLY A 283 5.29 -22.45 15.07
C GLY A 283 5.24 -22.05 13.60
N PHE A 284 5.29 -20.74 13.35
CA PHE A 284 5.08 -20.14 12.02
C PHE A 284 6.34 -20.08 11.16
N TYR A 285 6.14 -20.06 9.84
CA TYR A 285 7.20 -19.88 8.86
C TYR A 285 7.82 -18.47 8.94
N ARG A 286 9.15 -18.37 9.07
CA ARG A 286 9.88 -17.09 9.29
C ARG A 286 10.81 -16.67 8.13
N GLY A 287 10.55 -17.15 6.92
CA GLY A 287 11.40 -16.91 5.75
C GLY A 287 10.94 -15.77 4.83
N ALA A 288 10.70 -16.06 3.56
CA ALA A 288 10.23 -15.07 2.57
C ALA A 288 8.70 -15.13 2.42
N GLY A 289 8.05 -13.99 2.59
CA GLY A 289 6.63 -13.76 2.36
C GLY A 289 6.38 -12.26 2.22
N ILE A 290 5.12 -11.86 2.03
CA ILE A 290 4.73 -10.45 1.95
C ILE A 290 3.62 -10.15 2.97
N ARG A 291 3.61 -8.98 3.59
CA ARG A 291 2.43 -8.50 4.32
C ARG A 291 1.41 -7.94 3.34
N THR A 292 0.13 -7.93 3.71
CA THR A 292 -0.95 -7.40 2.86
C THR A 292 -0.89 -5.87 2.70
N ASP A 293 -0.49 -5.16 3.75
CA ASP A 293 -0.30 -3.69 3.78
C ASP A 293 0.87 -3.19 2.90
N GLN A 294 1.82 -4.07 2.60
CA GLN A 294 2.93 -3.80 1.68
C GLN A 294 2.50 -3.84 0.20
N VAL A 295 1.33 -4.40 -0.13
CA VAL A 295 0.92 -4.55 -1.53
C VAL A 295 0.25 -3.26 -2.03
N PRO A 296 0.69 -2.65 -3.14
CA PRO A 296 0.17 -1.38 -3.60
C PRO A 296 -1.27 -1.49 -4.11
N ALA A 297 -2.24 -1.14 -3.27
CA ALA A 297 -3.65 -0.97 -3.63
C ALA A 297 -3.95 0.29 -4.49
N THR A 298 -2.93 0.89 -5.10
CA THR A 298 -3.03 2.14 -5.86
C THR A 298 -3.47 1.88 -7.30
N LEU A 299 -4.55 2.54 -7.72
CA LEU A 299 -4.97 2.59 -9.12
C LEU A 299 -3.89 3.23 -10.00
N SER A 300 -3.78 2.79 -11.25
CA SER A 300 -2.97 3.50 -12.25
C SER A 300 -3.62 4.85 -12.56
N ARG A 301 -2.81 5.92 -12.56
CA ARG A 301 -3.23 7.29 -12.88
C ARG A 301 -2.58 7.75 -14.19
N ALA A 302 -3.34 8.49 -15.01
CA ALA A 302 -2.83 9.25 -16.14
C ALA A 302 -3.48 10.64 -16.16
N THR A 303 -2.68 11.70 -16.24
CA THR A 303 -3.17 13.08 -16.37
C THR A 303 -3.49 13.38 -17.84
N VAL A 304 -4.68 13.91 -18.11
CA VAL A 304 -5.18 14.25 -19.46
C VAL A 304 -5.51 15.73 -19.53
N ASN A 305 -4.83 16.46 -20.41
CA ASN A 305 -5.04 17.88 -20.63
C ASN A 305 -6.16 18.11 -21.66
N VAL A 306 -7.22 18.79 -21.25
CA VAL A 306 -8.44 19.03 -22.04
C VAL A 306 -8.50 20.49 -22.48
N ASN A 307 -8.41 20.71 -23.79
CA ASN A 307 -8.62 22.00 -24.44
C ASN A 307 -10.08 22.12 -24.90
N ASP A 308 -10.95 22.62 -24.01
CA ASP A 308 -12.39 22.74 -24.25
C ASP A 308 -12.71 23.99 -25.07
N ARG A 309 -12.63 23.85 -26.39
CA ARG A 309 -12.91 24.93 -27.35
C ARG A 309 -14.37 25.38 -27.42
N VAL A 310 -15.28 24.70 -26.71
CA VAL A 310 -16.71 25.07 -26.66
C VAL A 310 -16.99 25.91 -25.40
N ALA A 311 -16.40 25.54 -24.27
CA ALA A 311 -16.41 26.36 -23.06
C ALA A 311 -15.42 27.56 -23.13
N GLY A 312 -14.37 27.45 -23.94
CA GLY A 312 -13.25 28.41 -23.98
C GLY A 312 -12.21 28.16 -22.89
N ASP A 313 -12.12 26.93 -22.38
CA ASP A 313 -11.43 26.58 -21.13
C ASP A 313 -10.31 25.54 -21.34
N ASN A 314 -9.32 25.53 -20.44
CA ASN A 314 -8.22 24.57 -20.40
C ASN A 314 -8.14 23.94 -19.00
N ARG A 315 -8.27 22.62 -18.92
CA ARG A 315 -8.31 21.90 -17.63
C ARG A 315 -7.63 20.54 -17.72
N ALA A 316 -6.91 20.17 -16.67
CA ALA A 316 -6.33 18.84 -16.52
C ALA A 316 -7.26 17.94 -15.68
N VAL A 317 -7.45 16.70 -16.11
CA VAL A 317 -8.20 15.67 -15.38
C VAL A 317 -7.35 14.43 -15.15
N ALA A 318 -7.42 13.86 -13.97
CA ALA A 318 -6.75 12.61 -13.65
C ALA A 318 -7.68 11.44 -13.96
N LEU A 319 -7.27 10.56 -14.88
CA LEU A 319 -7.91 9.28 -15.15
C LEU A 319 -7.29 8.22 -14.25
N HIS A 320 -8.09 7.67 -13.34
CA HIS A 320 -7.71 6.57 -12.45
C HIS A 320 -8.33 5.27 -12.95
N ALA A 321 -7.57 4.18 -13.06
CA ALA A 321 -8.06 2.88 -13.52
C ALA A 321 -7.31 1.70 -12.87
N GLY A 322 -7.97 0.57 -12.73
CA GLY A 322 -7.41 -0.64 -12.12
C GLY A 322 -8.47 -1.49 -11.45
N LEU A 323 -8.10 -2.26 -10.42
CA LEU A 323 -9.07 -2.91 -9.54
C LEU A 323 -9.56 -1.92 -8.47
N VAL A 324 -10.87 -1.69 -8.43
CA VAL A 324 -11.52 -0.63 -7.63
C VAL A 324 -12.22 -1.15 -6.37
N GLY A 325 -12.20 -2.47 -6.13
CA GLY A 325 -12.77 -3.10 -4.93
C GLY A 325 -13.02 -4.59 -5.12
N VAL A 326 -13.63 -5.22 -4.11
CA VAL A 326 -14.10 -6.60 -4.13
C VAL A 326 -15.62 -6.60 -4.09
N ALA A 327 -16.26 -7.07 -5.16
CA ALA A 327 -17.69 -7.31 -5.18
C ALA A 327 -18.01 -8.66 -4.52
N LYS A 328 -19.23 -8.77 -3.99
CA LYS A 328 -19.81 -10.04 -3.56
C LYS A 328 -20.90 -10.46 -4.56
N ASP A 329 -20.78 -11.66 -5.10
CA ASP A 329 -21.78 -12.27 -5.98
C ASP A 329 -22.89 -12.97 -5.17
N ASP A 330 -24.04 -13.22 -5.81
CA ASP A 330 -25.27 -13.71 -5.16
C ASP A 330 -25.10 -15.10 -4.50
N ASP A 331 -24.12 -15.89 -4.94
CA ASP A 331 -23.76 -17.20 -4.38
C ASP A 331 -22.78 -17.12 -3.20
N GLY A 332 -22.40 -15.91 -2.80
CA GLY A 332 -21.40 -15.64 -1.77
C GLY A 332 -20.00 -15.37 -2.29
N GLY A 333 -19.76 -15.55 -3.60
CA GLY A 333 -18.44 -15.43 -4.22
C GLY A 333 -17.80 -14.05 -4.08
N LEU A 334 -16.55 -14.00 -3.61
CA LEU A 334 -15.75 -12.78 -3.57
C LEU A 334 -15.01 -12.59 -4.90
N ARG A 335 -15.25 -11.44 -5.55
CA ARG A 335 -14.79 -11.16 -6.90
C ARG A 335 -14.09 -9.80 -7.00
N PRO A 336 -12.77 -9.74 -7.28
CA PRO A 336 -12.10 -8.47 -7.58
C PRO A 336 -12.72 -7.81 -8.80
N VAL A 337 -13.02 -6.51 -8.74
CA VAL A 337 -13.67 -5.78 -9.83
C VAL A 337 -12.82 -4.66 -10.39
N ALA A 338 -12.76 -4.61 -11.72
CA ALA A 338 -12.14 -3.53 -12.47
C ALA A 338 -13.08 -2.34 -12.61
N GLY A 339 -12.51 -1.14 -12.66
CA GLY A 339 -13.24 0.11 -12.90
C GLY A 339 -12.29 1.26 -13.21
N TRP A 340 -12.87 2.41 -13.53
CA TRP A 340 -12.13 3.65 -13.72
C TRP A 340 -12.96 4.88 -13.30
N TYR A 341 -12.30 5.99 -13.01
CA TYR A 341 -12.96 7.28 -12.80
C TYR A 341 -12.09 8.45 -13.26
N LEU A 342 -12.75 9.58 -13.52
CA LEU A 342 -12.11 10.88 -13.73
C LEU A 342 -12.24 11.72 -12.46
N ALA A 343 -11.15 12.35 -12.03
CA ALA A 343 -11.12 13.39 -11.00
C ALA A 343 -10.47 14.67 -11.57
N PRO A 344 -10.58 15.83 -10.90
CA PRO A 344 -9.71 16.97 -11.20
C PRO A 344 -8.25 16.55 -11.04
N ALA A 345 -7.35 16.97 -11.93
CA ALA A 345 -5.93 16.69 -11.73
C ALA A 345 -5.36 17.63 -10.66
N ALA A 346 -5.18 17.12 -9.44
CA ALA A 346 -4.29 17.75 -8.47
C ALA A 346 -2.85 17.70 -9.00
N VAL A 347 -2.12 18.80 -8.90
CA VAL A 347 -0.71 18.87 -9.28
C VAL A 347 0.11 18.07 -8.26
N GLU A 348 0.75 16.98 -8.69
CA GLU A 348 1.60 16.15 -7.84
C GLU A 348 3.05 16.63 -7.88
N ILE A 349 3.76 16.60 -6.75
CA ILE A 349 5.14 17.10 -6.70
C ILE A 349 6.09 16.29 -7.60
N ASP A 350 5.88 14.99 -7.79
CA ASP A 350 6.69 14.16 -8.68
C ASP A 350 6.57 14.56 -10.16
N ASP A 351 5.37 14.90 -10.63
CA ASP A 351 5.12 15.38 -12.01
C ASP A 351 5.86 16.71 -12.26
N VAL A 352 5.89 17.58 -11.23
CA VAL A 352 6.60 18.87 -11.25
C VAL A 352 8.12 18.69 -11.19
N ILE A 353 8.62 17.73 -10.41
CA ILE A 353 10.04 17.38 -10.38
C ILE A 353 10.47 16.82 -11.74
N ASP A 354 9.68 15.96 -12.37
CA ASP A 354 9.95 15.45 -13.73
C ASP A 354 10.00 16.58 -14.76
N ARG A 355 9.12 17.58 -14.64
CA ARG A 355 9.13 18.81 -15.45
C ARG A 355 10.41 19.63 -15.23
N ILE A 356 10.83 19.84 -13.99
CA ILE A 356 12.06 20.59 -13.67
C ILE A 356 13.31 19.86 -14.19
N VAL A 357 13.47 18.56 -13.89
CA VAL A 357 14.65 17.76 -14.31
C VAL A 357 14.77 17.66 -15.83
N ARG A 358 13.65 17.67 -16.56
CA ARG A 358 13.63 17.60 -18.02
C ARG A 358 13.90 18.95 -18.70
N ASP A 359 13.32 20.03 -18.19
CA ASP A 359 13.25 21.31 -18.89
C ASP A 359 14.25 22.38 -18.37
N HIS A 360 14.94 22.12 -17.24
CA HIS A 360 15.81 23.09 -16.57
C HIS A 360 17.19 22.53 -16.16
N GLU A 361 18.13 23.44 -15.87
CA GLU A 361 19.45 23.07 -15.34
C GLU A 361 19.35 22.66 -13.87
N THR A 362 19.59 21.37 -13.58
CA THR A 362 19.56 20.79 -12.22
C THR A 362 20.90 20.15 -11.83
N THR A 363 21.27 20.21 -10.54
CA THR A 363 22.38 19.41 -9.98
C THR A 363 21.88 18.12 -9.30
N PRO A 364 22.72 17.07 -9.17
CA PRO A 364 22.35 15.83 -8.48
C PRO A 364 22.01 16.05 -7.00
N PRO A 365 21.10 15.25 -6.41
CA PRO A 365 20.73 15.35 -4.99
C PRO A 365 21.93 15.05 -4.09
N GLN A 366 22.00 15.73 -2.94
CA GLN A 366 23.05 15.54 -1.94
C GLN A 366 22.50 14.83 -0.69
N PRO A 367 23.28 13.97 -0.03
CA PRO A 367 22.84 13.28 1.19
C PRO A 367 22.70 14.28 2.35
N THR A 368 21.49 14.80 2.57
CA THR A 368 21.17 15.79 3.60
C THR A 368 19.95 15.35 4.41
N PHE A 369 20.11 15.25 5.73
CA PHE A 369 18.98 15.03 6.65
C PHE A 369 18.27 16.36 6.91
N MET A 370 17.11 16.54 6.29
CA MET A 370 16.24 17.71 6.51
C MET A 370 15.24 17.39 7.64
N PHE A 371 15.54 17.82 8.85
CA PHE A 371 14.61 17.76 9.98
C PHE A 371 13.49 18.79 9.80
N ASP A 372 12.25 18.38 10.09
CA ASP A 372 11.04 19.21 10.07
C ASP A 372 10.85 19.95 8.72
N ALA A 373 11.10 19.25 7.61
CA ALA A 373 10.85 19.76 6.26
C ALA A 373 9.55 19.19 5.67
N PRO A 374 8.76 19.98 4.91
CA PRO A 374 7.53 19.50 4.27
C PRO A 374 7.78 18.31 3.34
N ALA A 375 6.79 17.41 3.21
CA ALA A 375 6.93 16.20 2.40
C ALA A 375 7.28 16.48 0.92
N GLU A 376 6.71 17.54 0.33
CA GLU A 376 7.05 17.99 -1.04
C GLU A 376 8.50 18.48 -1.15
N VAL A 377 9.04 19.12 -0.10
CA VAL A 377 10.46 19.52 -0.05
C VAL A 377 11.36 18.30 0.06
N VAL A 378 10.97 17.30 0.87
CA VAL A 378 11.69 16.03 0.97
C VAL A 378 11.67 15.27 -0.37
N ALA A 379 10.56 15.26 -1.10
CA ALA A 379 10.49 14.69 -2.45
C ALA A 379 11.40 15.43 -3.44
N LEU A 380 11.39 16.76 -3.42
CA LEU A 380 12.22 17.61 -4.29
C LEU A 380 13.71 17.34 -4.10
N TYR A 381 14.22 17.41 -2.87
CA TYR A 381 15.66 17.23 -2.60
C TYR A 381 16.15 15.77 -2.63
N ARG A 382 15.24 14.78 -2.68
CA ARG A 382 15.59 13.39 -3.04
C ARG A 382 16.00 13.25 -4.51
N ARG A 383 15.63 14.21 -5.38
CA ARG A 383 15.84 14.13 -6.84
C ARG A 383 16.66 15.29 -7.42
N ILE A 384 16.67 16.45 -6.78
CA ILE A 384 17.37 17.67 -7.23
C ILE A 384 18.24 18.22 -6.09
N GLY A 385 19.51 18.47 -6.34
CA GLY A 385 20.40 19.15 -5.38
C GLY A 385 20.20 20.66 -5.36
N SER A 386 20.05 21.27 -6.54
CA SER A 386 19.72 22.68 -6.80
C SER A 386 19.28 22.83 -8.25
N ALA A 387 18.62 23.94 -8.61
CA ALA A 387 18.17 24.19 -9.98
C ALA A 387 18.07 25.69 -10.33
N THR A 388 18.20 26.02 -11.62
CA THR A 388 17.90 27.35 -12.16
C THR A 388 16.62 27.28 -12.99
N LEU A 389 15.52 27.86 -12.49
CA LEU A 389 14.21 27.86 -13.14
C LEU A 389 14.01 29.16 -13.93
N PHE A 390 13.63 29.03 -15.22
CA PHE A 390 13.34 30.13 -16.15
C PHE A 390 14.25 31.37 -15.99
N HIS A 391 15.57 31.09 -15.84
CA HIS A 391 16.68 32.03 -15.66
C HIS A 391 16.61 33.03 -14.48
N THR A 392 15.52 33.09 -13.70
CA THR A 392 15.30 34.13 -12.68
C THR A 392 15.07 33.60 -11.27
N TRP A 393 14.76 32.31 -11.13
CA TRP A 393 14.59 31.63 -9.84
C TRP A 393 15.71 30.61 -9.64
N ARG A 394 16.30 30.58 -8.44
CA ARG A 394 17.37 29.66 -8.02
C ARG A 394 16.87 28.80 -6.87
N LEU A 395 16.56 27.53 -7.14
CA LEU A 395 16.35 26.53 -6.10
C LEU A 395 17.69 26.26 -5.40
N LEU A 396 17.74 26.58 -4.10
CA LEU A 396 18.97 26.58 -3.31
C LEU A 396 19.41 25.15 -2.93
N PRO A 397 20.71 24.83 -2.89
CA PRO A 397 21.20 23.67 -2.17
C PRO A 397 20.63 23.59 -0.75
N ALA A 398 20.35 22.39 -0.25
CA ALA A 398 19.86 22.18 1.13
C ALA A 398 20.81 22.74 2.21
N THR A 399 22.10 22.88 1.89
CA THR A 399 23.13 23.52 2.72
C THR A 399 23.09 25.06 2.70
N GLU A 400 22.37 25.66 1.76
CA GLU A 400 22.14 27.11 1.64
C GLU A 400 20.74 27.54 2.12
N HIS A 401 19.90 26.60 2.57
CA HIS A 401 18.57 26.89 3.11
C HIS A 401 18.65 27.83 4.33
N ARG A 402 17.75 28.81 4.37
CA ARG A 402 17.72 29.83 5.42
C ARG A 402 16.47 29.62 6.27
N ARG A 403 16.64 29.05 7.46
CA ARG A 403 15.58 28.94 8.48
C ARG A 403 15.58 30.19 9.36
N LEU A 404 14.42 30.83 9.47
CA LEU A 404 14.16 32.03 10.28
C LEU A 404 13.21 31.63 11.42
N TYR A 405 13.51 32.08 12.64
CA TYR A 405 12.57 32.03 13.75
C TYR A 405 11.91 33.41 13.89
N ARG A 406 10.61 33.47 14.22
CA ARG A 406 9.85 34.72 14.35
C ARG A 406 9.29 34.97 15.75
N GLY A 407 9.28 33.95 16.60
CA GLY A 407 8.64 33.96 17.91
C GLY A 407 8.05 32.58 18.21
N TYR A 408 7.47 32.41 19.40
CA TYR A 408 6.81 31.15 19.79
C TYR A 408 5.36 31.06 19.26
N GLU A 409 4.74 32.22 18.98
CA GLU A 409 3.35 32.35 18.50
C GLU A 409 3.27 32.57 16.97
N ASP A 410 4.41 32.89 16.35
CA ASP A 410 4.58 33.16 14.92
C ASP A 410 5.12 31.93 14.17
N ARG A 411 4.74 31.78 12.90
CA ARG A 411 5.27 30.73 12.02
C ARG A 411 6.75 30.95 11.69
N SER A 412 7.56 29.91 11.85
CA SER A 412 8.94 29.89 11.38
C SER A 412 8.99 29.82 9.85
N LEU A 413 10.01 30.41 9.21
CA LEU A 413 10.13 30.43 7.75
C LEU A 413 11.35 29.61 7.31
N LEU A 414 11.23 28.85 6.22
CA LEU A 414 12.34 28.12 5.58
C LEU A 414 12.46 28.55 4.11
N ALA A 415 13.45 29.39 3.81
CA ALA A 415 13.72 29.87 2.45
C ALA A 415 14.45 28.80 1.63
N ILE A 416 13.88 28.42 0.48
CA ILE A 416 14.40 27.34 -0.39
C ILE A 416 14.64 27.75 -1.84
N ILE A 417 14.06 28.86 -2.32
CA ILE A 417 14.27 29.40 -3.67
C ILE A 417 14.54 30.90 -3.56
N ASP A 418 15.53 31.41 -4.29
CA ASP A 418 15.80 32.84 -4.43
C ASP A 418 15.37 33.39 -5.79
N LEU A 419 14.84 34.61 -5.80
CA LEU A 419 14.44 35.35 -7.00
C LEU A 419 15.45 36.47 -7.31
N ALA A 420 15.58 36.79 -8.60
CA ALA A 420 16.46 37.87 -9.09
C ALA A 420 16.14 39.28 -8.53
N ASP A 421 14.99 39.49 -7.87
CA ASP A 421 14.61 40.74 -7.21
C ASP A 421 14.91 40.80 -5.69
N GLY A 422 15.58 39.76 -5.16
CA GLY A 422 15.98 39.68 -3.75
C GLY A 422 14.89 39.16 -2.80
N ARG A 423 13.74 38.71 -3.32
CA ARG A 423 12.77 37.91 -2.55
C ARG A 423 13.13 36.42 -2.60
N SER A 424 12.58 35.66 -1.66
CA SER A 424 12.73 34.21 -1.57
C SER A 424 11.38 33.53 -1.41
N VAL A 425 11.19 32.36 -2.03
CA VAL A 425 10.05 31.48 -1.71
C VAL A 425 10.38 30.73 -0.42
N CYS A 426 9.49 30.87 0.57
CA CYS A 426 9.66 30.33 1.91
C CYS A 426 8.48 29.44 2.30
N ALA A 427 8.77 28.32 2.96
CA ALA A 427 7.76 27.55 3.68
C ALA A 427 7.52 28.19 5.06
N ALA A 428 6.29 28.61 5.34
CA ALA A 428 5.82 29.07 6.64
C ALA A 428 5.29 27.89 7.47
N LEU A 429 6.11 27.43 8.41
CA LEU A 429 5.93 26.20 9.19
C LEU A 429 5.36 26.52 10.58
N ASP A 430 4.25 25.87 10.93
CA ASP A 430 3.76 25.75 12.31
C ASP A 430 4.17 24.38 12.85
N ASN A 431 5.00 24.38 13.90
CA ASN A 431 5.58 23.16 14.47
C ASN A 431 4.57 22.33 15.28
N GLU A 432 3.49 22.94 15.79
CA GLU A 432 2.46 22.22 16.56
C GLU A 432 1.43 21.58 15.63
N THR A 433 0.94 22.31 14.62
CA THR A 433 -0.05 21.77 13.67
C THR A 433 0.56 21.04 12.48
N GLN A 434 1.89 21.09 12.33
CA GLN A 434 2.64 20.58 11.18
C GLN A 434 2.18 21.17 9.82
N SER A 435 1.44 22.29 9.86
CA SER A 435 0.88 22.91 8.66
C SER A 435 1.91 23.80 7.95
N THR A 436 2.02 23.63 6.64
CA THR A 436 2.90 24.40 5.76
C THR A 436 2.08 25.32 4.87
N HIS A 437 2.48 26.58 4.76
CA HIS A 437 1.98 27.54 3.77
C HIS A 437 3.16 28.12 2.99
N TRP A 438 2.96 28.51 1.74
CA TRP A 438 4.01 29.08 0.90
C TRP A 438 3.90 30.60 0.82
N VAL A 439 5.01 31.30 1.04
CA VAL A 439 5.08 32.77 1.04
C VAL A 439 6.25 33.28 0.22
N LEU A 440 6.18 34.54 -0.23
CA LEU A 440 7.24 35.22 -0.99
C LEU A 440 7.69 36.48 -0.24
N CYS A 441 8.88 36.45 0.36
CA CYS A 441 9.38 37.51 1.24
C CYS A 441 10.89 37.70 1.15
N ARG A 442 11.39 38.85 1.59
CA ARG A 442 12.82 39.16 1.69
C ARG A 442 13.41 38.66 2.99
N VAL A 443 14.57 38.01 2.88
CA VAL A 443 15.34 37.43 3.99
C VAL A 443 16.69 38.14 4.07
N GLN A 444 17.09 38.59 5.26
CA GLN A 444 18.39 39.22 5.49
C GLN A 444 19.22 38.42 6.50
N GLU A 445 20.50 38.20 6.19
CA GLU A 445 21.49 37.70 7.14
C GLU A 445 21.84 38.78 8.18
N VAL A 446 21.91 38.38 9.45
CA VAL A 446 22.20 39.25 10.59
C VAL A 446 23.48 38.76 11.27
N ALA A 447 24.33 39.68 11.73
CA ALA A 447 25.48 39.33 12.55
C ALA A 447 25.00 38.94 13.95
N ALA A 448 25.30 37.72 14.39
CA ALA A 448 24.97 37.27 15.74
C ALA A 448 25.81 38.06 16.77
N GLU A 449 25.17 38.92 17.57
CA GLU A 449 25.87 39.79 18.53
C GLU A 449 26.32 39.04 19.80
N ARG A 450 25.75 37.86 20.09
CA ARG A 450 26.08 37.01 21.25
C ARG A 450 25.97 35.52 20.87
N SER A 451 26.64 34.66 21.64
CA SER A 451 26.77 33.21 21.37
C SER A 451 25.64 32.33 21.92
N ASP A 452 24.78 32.86 22.78
CA ASP A 452 23.95 32.07 23.71
C ASP A 452 22.44 32.22 23.45
N GLU A 453 22.04 32.96 22.41
CA GLU A 453 20.65 33.19 22.04
C GLU A 453 20.27 32.34 20.82
N PHE A 454 19.08 31.74 20.85
CA PHE A 454 18.47 31.01 19.73
C PHE A 454 17.97 31.95 18.60
N ASP A 455 18.47 33.18 18.56
CA ASP A 455 18.05 34.18 17.58
C ASP A 455 18.67 33.88 16.20
N GLY A 456 17.88 34.12 15.16
CA GLY A 456 18.16 33.62 13.82
C GLY A 456 19.34 34.32 13.16
N ARG A 457 20.25 33.55 12.57
CA ARG A 457 21.23 34.06 11.57
C ARG A 457 20.54 34.81 10.42
N PHE A 458 19.24 34.57 10.21
CA PHE A 458 18.41 35.22 9.21
C PHE A 458 17.14 35.79 9.83
N ARG A 459 16.75 37.00 9.43
CA ARG A 459 15.49 37.65 9.78
C ARG A 459 14.62 37.94 8.56
N LEU A 460 13.32 38.08 8.80
CA LEU A 460 12.36 38.63 7.83
C LEU A 460 12.59 40.14 7.69
N VAL A 461 12.49 40.67 6.47
CA VAL A 461 12.69 42.11 6.17
C VAL A 461 11.38 42.83 5.86
N ASP A 462 10.40 42.13 5.28
CA ASP A 462 9.09 42.68 4.96
C ASP A 462 8.14 42.53 6.16
N GLU A 463 7.21 43.47 6.37
CA GLU A 463 6.20 43.35 7.43
C GLU A 463 5.28 42.13 7.21
N PRO A 464 4.96 41.31 8.24
CA PRO A 464 4.11 40.12 8.06
C PRO A 464 2.71 40.38 7.49
N ALA A 465 2.22 41.63 7.57
CA ALA A 465 0.97 42.07 6.94
C ALA A 465 1.08 42.30 5.42
N ASP A 466 2.29 42.53 4.90
CA ASP A 466 2.55 42.74 3.47
C ASP A 466 3.01 41.47 2.75
N VAL A 467 3.52 40.46 3.48
CA VAL A 467 3.99 39.19 2.92
C VAL A 467 2.81 38.34 2.38
N PRO A 468 2.73 38.08 1.06
CA PRO A 468 1.68 37.28 0.44
C PRO A 468 1.84 35.77 0.68
N VAL A 469 0.70 35.09 0.80
CA VAL A 469 0.55 33.63 0.94
C VAL A 469 -0.02 33.05 -0.36
N TYR A 470 0.47 31.89 -0.80
CA TYR A 470 0.12 31.23 -2.07
C TYR A 470 -0.46 29.81 -1.89
N GLY A 471 -1.20 29.58 -0.81
CA GLY A 471 -1.71 28.25 -0.44
C GLY A 471 -0.67 27.34 0.23
N THR A 472 -0.90 26.03 0.17
CA THR A 472 -0.22 25.01 0.99
C THR A 472 0.64 24.01 0.20
N SER A 473 0.42 23.86 -1.11
CA SER A 473 1.20 22.94 -1.97
C SER A 473 2.32 23.66 -2.72
N LEU A 474 3.53 23.11 -2.58
CA LEU A 474 4.70 23.49 -3.36
C LEU A 474 4.55 23.09 -4.83
N ALA A 475 3.91 21.93 -5.09
CA ALA A 475 3.67 21.46 -6.45
C ALA A 475 2.81 22.46 -7.24
N GLN A 476 1.71 22.94 -6.66
CA GLN A 476 0.85 23.96 -7.27
C GLN A 476 1.60 25.28 -7.52
N LEU A 477 2.40 25.75 -6.55
CA LEU A 477 3.18 26.98 -6.70
C LEU A 477 4.22 26.86 -7.82
N LEU A 478 4.95 25.75 -7.86
CA LEU A 478 6.01 25.52 -8.85
C LEU A 478 5.45 25.28 -10.25
N ASP A 479 4.37 24.51 -10.41
CA ASP A 479 3.79 24.27 -11.73
C ASP A 479 3.21 25.55 -12.35
N ALA A 480 2.51 26.35 -11.54
CA ALA A 480 2.07 27.68 -11.94
C ALA A 480 3.23 28.63 -12.28
N ALA A 481 4.35 28.56 -11.55
CA ALA A 481 5.56 29.31 -11.88
C ALA A 481 6.17 28.85 -13.22
N LEU A 482 6.20 27.54 -13.47
CA LEU A 482 6.74 26.92 -14.70
C LEU A 482 5.83 27.12 -15.92
N ASP A 483 4.54 27.39 -15.73
CA ASP A 483 3.56 27.77 -16.77
C ASP A 483 3.56 29.29 -17.10
N SER A 484 4.16 30.12 -16.23
CA SER A 484 4.02 31.59 -16.30
C SER A 484 5.34 32.36 -16.12
N ASP A 485 6.48 31.72 -16.36
CA ASP A 485 7.83 32.31 -16.18
C ASP A 485 8.02 33.00 -14.81
N GLY A 486 7.40 32.44 -13.76
CA GLY A 486 7.45 32.92 -12.37
C GLY A 486 6.31 33.82 -11.91
N HIS A 487 5.28 34.08 -12.73
CA HIS A 487 4.17 35.00 -12.41
C HIS A 487 3.06 34.40 -11.50
N ILE A 488 3.45 33.95 -10.30
CA ILE A 488 2.57 33.29 -9.31
C ILE A 488 1.53 34.19 -8.59
N THR A 489 1.40 35.48 -8.93
CA THR A 489 0.51 36.43 -8.21
C THR A 489 -0.97 36.05 -8.26
N HIS A 490 -1.38 35.20 -9.21
CA HIS A 490 -2.74 34.70 -9.34
C HIS A 490 -3.08 33.58 -8.32
N LEU A 491 -2.08 33.03 -7.61
CA LEU A 491 -2.27 32.06 -6.53
C LEU A 491 -2.40 32.70 -5.13
N GLU A 492 -2.43 34.04 -5.03
CA GLU A 492 -2.42 34.73 -3.74
C GLU A 492 -3.71 34.48 -2.92
N THR A 493 -3.59 33.83 -1.76
CA THR A 493 -4.70 33.43 -0.89
C THR A 493 -4.83 34.24 0.41
N GLY A 494 -3.80 35.00 0.81
CA GLY A 494 -3.80 35.72 2.10
C GLY A 494 -2.50 36.44 2.44
N ARG A 495 -2.29 36.73 3.72
CA ARG A 495 -1.08 37.36 4.28
C ARG A 495 -0.50 36.57 5.44
N LEU A 496 0.81 36.64 5.65
CA LEU A 496 1.52 35.85 6.67
C LEU A 496 0.95 36.08 8.08
N ASN A 497 0.66 37.33 8.45
CA ASN A 497 0.04 37.68 9.74
C ASN A 497 -1.37 37.10 9.98
N GLN A 498 -2.02 36.55 8.95
CA GLN A 498 -3.31 35.83 9.08
C GLN A 498 -3.11 34.35 9.45
N LEU A 499 -1.87 33.86 9.40
CA LEU A 499 -1.47 32.48 9.69
C LEU A 499 -0.77 32.33 11.05
N ASP A 500 -0.34 33.45 11.64
CA ASP A 500 0.22 33.55 12.99
C ASP A 500 -0.90 33.56 14.04
N ARG A 501 -0.58 33.28 15.31
CA ARG A 501 -1.60 33.17 16.37
C ARG A 501 -2.11 34.55 16.81
N PRO A 502 -3.41 34.71 17.11
CA PRO A 502 -3.91 35.95 17.68
C PRO A 502 -3.35 36.14 19.09
N MET A 503 -2.71 37.28 19.36
CA MET A 503 -2.29 37.67 20.71
C MET A 503 -3.50 37.71 21.66
N GLY A 504 -3.35 37.09 22.84
CA GLY A 504 -4.40 36.91 23.86
C GLY A 504 -4.57 38.07 24.83
#